data_AF-A0A932DTK8-F1
#
_entry.id   AF-A0A932DTK8-F1
#
_cell.length_a   1.000
_cell.length_b   1.000
_cell.length_c   1.000
_cell.angle_alpha   90.00
_cell.angle_beta   90.00
_cell.angle_gamma   90.00
#
_symmetry.space_group_name_H-M   'P 1'
#
loop_
_entity.id
_entity.type
_entity.pdbx_description
1 polymer ?
#
loop_
_entity_poly.entity_id
_entity_poly.type
_entity_poly.pdbx_seq_one_letter_code
_entity_poly.pdbx_strand_id
1 'polypeptide(L)'
;MGLTFRKLEVRDLREIESLITENVESVEPGLRIIDSCVLLGHARIDLVGLDSKDSLVLLALGFTANDEILLRVLDGYSWCLEYPDTIRRLYPKARTKVGRTERPPRVVFIAEATPDSFLRKLKQFSFPEVDCLRFLNLEVNGTAAVFFETV
;
A
#
# COMPACT_ATOMS: atom_id res chain seq x y z
N MET A 1 -4.31 34.03 -14.59
CA MET A 1 -5.36 33.16 -14.02
C MET A 1 -4.73 32.35 -12.90
N GLY A 2 -5.34 32.33 -11.71
CA GLY A 2 -4.85 31.51 -10.58
C GLY A 2 -5.29 30.07 -10.72
N LEU A 3 -4.50 29.13 -10.20
CA LEU A 3 -4.90 27.73 -10.08
C LEU A 3 -6.06 27.60 -9.10
N THR A 4 -7.11 26.87 -9.47
CA THR A 4 -8.18 26.48 -8.54
C THR A 4 -7.96 25.06 -8.07
N PHE A 5 -8.11 24.85 -6.76
CA PHE A 5 -8.01 23.54 -6.11
C PHE A 5 -9.27 23.26 -5.32
N ARG A 6 -9.86 22.08 -5.52
CA ARG A 6 -10.99 21.59 -4.73
C ARG A 6 -10.72 20.17 -4.29
N LYS A 7 -10.85 19.88 -2.98
CA LYS A 7 -10.83 18.50 -2.50
C LYS A 7 -12.08 17.77 -2.99
N LEU A 8 -11.88 16.61 -3.61
CA LEU A 8 -12.95 15.70 -3.98
C LEU A 8 -13.16 14.70 -2.84
N GLU A 9 -14.42 14.46 -2.51
CA GLU A 9 -14.78 13.46 -1.50
C GLU A 9 -14.58 12.06 -2.10
N VAL A 10 -14.00 11.16 -1.30
CA VAL A 10 -13.91 9.74 -1.61
C VAL A 10 -14.86 9.00 -0.69
N ARG A 11 -15.74 8.17 -1.26
CA ARG A 11 -16.93 7.66 -0.58
C ARG A 11 -16.68 6.35 0.14
N ASP A 12 -15.86 5.48 -0.44
CA ASP A 12 -15.58 4.16 0.10
C ASP A 12 -14.19 3.65 -0.28
N LEU A 13 -13.82 2.51 0.30
CA LEU A 13 -12.51 1.89 0.08
C LEU A 13 -12.30 1.43 -1.37
N ARG A 14 -13.36 1.06 -2.11
CA ARG A 14 -13.23 0.64 -3.51
C ARG A 14 -12.87 1.81 -4.40
N GLU A 15 -13.43 2.98 -4.10
CA GLU A 15 -13.03 4.21 -4.78
C GLU A 15 -11.55 4.54 -4.49
N ILE A 16 -11.07 4.36 -3.26
CA ILE A 16 -9.62 4.46 -2.96
C ILE A 16 -8.84 3.46 -3.80
N GLU A 17 -9.20 2.16 -3.79
CA GLU A 17 -8.54 1.12 -4.59
C GLU A 17 -8.45 1.50 -6.08
N SER A 18 -9.53 2.02 -6.67
CA SER A 18 -9.54 2.48 -8.08
C SER A 18 -8.59 3.65 -8.29
N LEU A 19 -8.67 4.68 -7.44
CA LEU A 19 -7.82 5.88 -7.54
C LEU A 19 -6.33 5.53 -7.43
N ILE A 20 -5.96 4.65 -6.49
CA ILE A 20 -4.58 4.18 -6.32
C ILE A 20 -4.13 3.37 -7.53
N THR A 21 -4.96 2.45 -8.02
CA THR A 21 -4.61 1.57 -9.14
C THR A 21 -4.44 2.36 -10.44
N GLU A 22 -5.32 3.32 -10.72
CA GLU A 22 -5.27 4.19 -11.90
C GLU A 22 -4.07 5.15 -11.87
N ASN A 23 -3.60 5.52 -10.67
CA ASN A 23 -2.50 6.47 -10.47
C ASN A 23 -1.27 5.82 -9.82
N VAL A 24 -1.06 4.52 -10.03
CA VAL A 24 -0.01 3.74 -9.35
C VAL A 24 1.41 4.29 -9.60
N GLU A 25 1.68 4.84 -10.78
CA GLU A 25 2.97 5.48 -11.09
C GLU A 25 3.26 6.72 -10.23
N SER A 26 2.21 7.38 -9.73
CA SER A 26 2.31 8.52 -8.81
C SER A 26 2.53 8.08 -7.35
N VAL A 27 2.23 6.82 -7.02
CA VAL A 27 2.51 6.21 -5.71
C VAL A 27 4.00 5.89 -5.61
N GLU A 28 4.51 5.12 -6.59
CA GLU A 28 5.93 4.80 -6.74
C GLU A 28 6.20 4.48 -8.22
N PRO A 29 7.16 5.16 -8.88
CA PRO A 29 7.47 4.86 -10.27
C PRO A 29 7.89 3.40 -10.51
N GLY A 30 7.23 2.74 -11.47
CA GLY A 30 7.45 1.33 -11.79
C GLY A 30 6.79 0.32 -10.85
N LEU A 31 6.00 0.78 -9.86
CA LEU A 31 5.10 -0.06 -9.10
C LEU A 31 3.94 -0.54 -9.98
N ARG A 32 3.62 -1.83 -9.91
CA ARG A 32 2.51 -2.43 -10.66
C ARG A 32 1.60 -3.17 -9.71
N ILE A 33 0.30 -2.87 -9.72
CA ILE A 33 -0.69 -3.67 -9.00
C ILE A 33 -0.92 -4.99 -9.74
N ILE A 34 -0.83 -6.10 -9.03
CA ILE A 34 -0.97 -7.45 -9.58
C ILE A 34 -2.12 -8.25 -8.97
N ASP A 35 -2.62 -7.83 -7.81
CA ASP A 35 -3.77 -8.45 -7.15
C ASP A 35 -4.48 -7.45 -6.22
N SER A 36 -5.73 -7.74 -5.88
CA SER A 36 -6.59 -6.88 -5.06
C SER A 36 -7.47 -7.71 -4.13
N CYS A 37 -7.74 -7.21 -2.93
CA CYS A 37 -8.59 -7.87 -1.93
C CYS A 37 -8.12 -9.29 -1.57
N VAL A 38 -6.81 -9.47 -1.40
CA VAL A 38 -6.19 -10.79 -1.17
C VAL A 38 -6.33 -11.23 0.28
N LEU A 39 -6.62 -12.50 0.50
CA LEU A 39 -6.55 -13.14 1.82
C LEU A 39 -5.21 -13.87 1.99
N LEU A 40 -4.40 -13.40 2.92
CA LEU A 40 -3.14 -14.03 3.34
C LEU A 40 -3.36 -14.61 4.74
N GLY A 41 -3.66 -15.91 4.78
CA GLY A 41 -4.24 -16.53 5.98
C GLY A 41 -5.63 -15.95 6.27
N HIS A 42 -5.78 -15.28 7.41
CA HIS A 42 -7.01 -14.56 7.77
C HIS A 42 -6.91 -13.05 7.54
N ALA A 43 -5.74 -12.54 7.18
CA ALA A 43 -5.52 -11.13 6.95
C ALA A 43 -5.92 -10.72 5.53
N ARG A 44 -6.78 -9.71 5.42
CA ARG A 44 -7.08 -9.09 4.14
C ARG A 44 -6.04 -8.03 3.81
N ILE A 45 -5.40 -8.12 2.65
CA ILE A 45 -4.56 -7.06 2.07
C ILE A 45 -5.33 -6.42 0.92
N ASP A 46 -5.32 -5.08 0.86
CA ASP A 46 -6.18 -4.35 -0.07
C ASP A 46 -5.64 -4.44 -1.50
N LEU A 47 -4.34 -4.19 -1.70
CA LEU A 47 -3.67 -4.41 -2.98
C LEU A 47 -2.34 -5.11 -2.78
N VAL A 48 -1.96 -5.92 -3.77
CA VAL A 48 -0.62 -6.51 -3.86
C VAL A 48 0.03 -6.01 -5.14
N GLY A 49 1.27 -5.55 -5.03
CA GLY A 49 2.03 -5.02 -6.15
C GLY A 49 3.42 -5.60 -6.27
N LEU A 50 4.08 -5.23 -7.37
CA LEU A 50 5.50 -5.44 -7.61
C LEU A 50 6.17 -4.10 -7.86
N ASP A 51 7.23 -3.81 -7.11
CA ASP A 51 8.04 -2.60 -7.36
C ASP A 51 8.90 -2.74 -8.63
N SER A 52 9.66 -1.69 -8.96
CA SER A 52 10.57 -1.66 -10.11
C SER A 52 11.67 -2.75 -10.08
N LYS A 53 11.89 -3.39 -8.92
CA LYS A 53 12.83 -4.51 -8.74
C LYS A 53 12.11 -5.86 -8.67
N ASP A 54 10.82 -5.90 -9.00
CA ASP A 54 9.91 -7.03 -8.86
C ASP A 54 9.76 -7.54 -7.42
N SER A 55 10.01 -6.70 -6.41
CA SER A 55 9.81 -7.06 -5.00
C SER A 55 8.33 -7.02 -4.68
N LEU A 56 7.83 -7.98 -3.89
CA LEU A 56 6.42 -7.99 -3.47
C LEU A 56 6.14 -6.81 -2.55
N VAL A 57 5.05 -6.08 -2.83
CA VAL A 57 4.60 -4.95 -2.02
C VAL A 57 3.18 -5.23 -1.55
N LEU A 58 2.97 -5.19 -0.23
CA LEU A 58 1.64 -5.26 0.38
C LEU A 58 1.16 -3.84 0.63
N LEU A 59 0.06 -3.45 -0.01
CA LEU A 59 -0.52 -2.13 0.14
C LEU A 59 -1.79 -2.20 0.97
N ALA A 60 -1.85 -1.32 1.96
CA ALA A 60 -2.97 -1.20 2.88
C ALA A 60 -3.58 0.19 2.78
N LEU A 61 -4.88 0.22 2.52
CA LEU A 61 -5.64 1.42 2.18
C LEU A 61 -6.60 1.79 3.31
N GLY A 62 -6.87 3.08 3.47
CA GLY A 62 -7.93 3.53 4.36
C GLY A 62 -8.13 5.04 4.35
N PHE A 63 -9.22 5.50 4.94
CA PHE A 63 -9.42 6.94 5.18
C PHE A 63 -8.50 7.46 6.28
N THR A 64 -8.18 6.62 7.26
CA THR A 64 -7.26 6.93 8.34
C THR A 64 -6.40 5.71 8.61
N ALA A 65 -5.08 5.90 8.63
CA ALA A 65 -4.16 4.87 9.11
C ALA A 65 -4.39 4.66 10.61
N ASN A 66 -4.95 3.50 10.98
CA ASN A 66 -5.37 3.19 12.33
C ASN A 66 -4.83 1.83 12.80
N ASP A 67 -5.09 1.49 14.06
CA ASP A 67 -4.59 0.25 14.67
C ASP A 67 -5.15 -1.00 14.00
N GLU A 68 -6.39 -0.95 13.51
CA GLU A 68 -7.02 -2.06 12.80
C GLU A 68 -6.27 -2.40 11.51
N ILE A 69 -5.97 -1.39 10.70
CA ILE A 69 -5.18 -1.56 9.47
C ILE A 69 -3.76 -2.04 9.83
N LEU A 70 -3.14 -1.48 10.87
CA LEU A 70 -1.79 -1.88 11.30
C LEU A 70 -1.71 -3.36 11.67
N LEU A 71 -2.61 -3.83 12.53
CA LEU A 71 -2.64 -5.21 13.00
C LEU A 71 -2.98 -6.17 11.86
N ARG A 72 -3.96 -5.83 11.01
CA ARG A 72 -4.31 -6.62 9.83
C ARG A 72 -3.12 -6.82 8.89
N VAL A 73 -2.36 -5.76 8.63
CA VAL A 73 -1.18 -5.83 7.76
C VAL A 73 -0.06 -6.61 8.43
N LEU A 74 0.13 -6.45 9.74
CA LEU A 74 1.10 -7.23 10.50
C LEU A 74 0.81 -8.73 10.42
N ASP A 75 -0.45 -9.13 10.53
CA ASP A 75 -0.88 -10.52 10.40
C ASP A 75 -0.57 -11.04 8.98
N GLY A 76 -0.95 -10.29 7.94
CA GLY A 76 -0.70 -10.69 6.55
C GLY A 76 0.78 -10.74 6.20
N TYR A 77 1.57 -9.79 6.71
CA TYR A 77 3.02 -9.78 6.56
C TYR A 77 3.66 -10.98 7.28
N SER A 78 3.28 -11.25 8.52
CA SER A 78 3.78 -12.39 9.30
C SER A 78 3.47 -13.72 8.59
N TRP A 79 2.28 -13.84 8.03
CA TRP A 79 1.89 -15.00 7.22
C TRP A 79 2.77 -15.16 5.97
N CYS A 80 3.14 -14.07 5.29
CA CYS A 80 4.07 -14.14 4.15
C CYS A 80 5.44 -14.70 4.56
N LEU A 81 5.92 -14.34 5.76
CA LEU A 81 7.19 -14.83 6.28
C LEU A 81 7.12 -16.30 6.69
N GLU A 82 5.98 -16.74 7.21
CA GLU A 82 5.75 -18.13 7.62
C GLU A 82 5.55 -19.06 6.42
N TYR A 83 4.92 -18.57 5.34
CA TYR A 83 4.56 -19.37 4.16
C TYR A 83 5.16 -18.84 2.84
N PRO A 84 6.49 -18.70 2.72
CA PRO A 84 7.14 -18.11 1.54
C PRO A 84 6.92 -18.90 0.25
N ASP A 85 6.78 -20.23 0.35
CA ASP A 85 6.48 -21.09 -0.81
C ASP A 85 5.08 -20.86 -1.38
N THR A 86 4.11 -20.50 -0.54
CA THR A 86 2.77 -20.15 -1.00
C THR A 86 2.80 -18.83 -1.75
N ILE A 87 3.52 -17.84 -1.22
CA ILE A 87 3.72 -16.54 -1.89
C ILE A 87 4.37 -16.72 -3.26
N ARG A 88 5.38 -17.60 -3.39
CA ARG A 88 6.01 -17.93 -4.68
C ARG A 88 5.02 -18.50 -5.69
N ARG A 89 4.11 -19.35 -5.24
CA ARG A 89 3.10 -19.97 -6.12
C ARG A 89 2.05 -18.97 -6.56
N LEU A 90 1.62 -18.08 -5.66
CA LEU A 90 0.66 -17.02 -5.97
C LEU A 90 1.28 -15.97 -6.90
N TYR A 91 2.53 -15.58 -6.65
CA TYR A 91 3.21 -14.50 -7.35
C TYR A 91 4.56 -14.96 -7.92
N PRO A 92 4.58 -15.83 -8.94
CA PRO A 92 5.82 -16.41 -9.48
C PRO A 92 6.74 -15.38 -10.14
N LYS A 93 6.20 -14.21 -10.51
CA LYS A 93 6.98 -13.09 -11.06
C LYS A 93 7.64 -12.24 -9.97
N ALA A 94 7.22 -12.37 -8.71
CA ALA A 94 7.84 -11.66 -7.61
C ALA A 94 9.25 -12.22 -7.36
N ARG A 95 10.24 -11.34 -7.22
CA ARG A 95 11.59 -11.71 -6.76
C ARG A 95 11.59 -12.01 -5.27
N THR A 96 11.01 -13.15 -4.89
CA THR A 96 11.25 -13.80 -3.59
C THR A 96 12.59 -14.55 -3.70
N LYS A 97 13.73 -13.84 -3.65
CA LYS A 97 15.06 -14.43 -3.90
C LYS A 97 15.30 -15.70 -3.06
N VAL A 98 15.83 -16.75 -3.67
CA VAL A 98 16.09 -18.05 -3.04
C VAL A 98 17.35 -18.00 -2.16
N GLY A 99 17.29 -18.60 -0.97
CA GLY A 99 18.43 -18.74 -0.04
C GLY A 99 18.55 -17.60 0.99
N ARG A 100 19.77 -17.29 1.45
CA ARG A 100 20.08 -16.25 2.47
C ARG A 100 19.64 -14.81 2.12
N THR A 101 18.88 -14.60 1.05
CA THR A 101 18.57 -13.28 0.48
C THR A 101 17.09 -13.08 0.17
N GLU A 102 16.19 -13.88 0.74
CA GLU A 102 14.74 -13.64 0.71
C GLU A 102 14.50 -12.20 1.18
N ARG A 103 14.07 -11.32 0.25
CA ARG A 103 13.57 -10.00 0.67
C ARG A 103 12.13 -10.23 1.13
N PRO A 104 11.83 -9.92 2.40
CA PRO A 104 10.45 -9.96 2.84
C PRO A 104 9.62 -8.93 2.05
N PRO A 105 8.29 -9.10 1.98
CA PRO A 105 7.45 -8.13 1.29
C PRO A 105 7.64 -6.72 1.86
N ARG A 106 7.68 -5.71 0.99
CA ARG A 106 7.58 -4.31 1.43
C ARG A 106 6.14 -4.04 1.87
N VAL A 107 5.97 -3.12 2.80
CA VAL A 107 4.64 -2.68 3.25
C VAL A 107 4.46 -1.21 2.90
N VAL A 108 3.33 -0.85 2.31
CA VAL A 108 2.98 0.55 2.04
C VAL A 108 1.59 0.83 2.61
N PHE A 109 1.50 1.73 3.59
CA PHE A 109 0.23 2.25 4.06
C PHE A 109 -0.14 3.49 3.25
N ILE A 110 -1.35 3.54 2.70
CA ILE A 110 -1.85 4.69 1.95
C ILE A 110 -3.18 5.13 2.56
N ALA A 111 -3.23 6.35 3.09
CA ALA A 111 -4.45 6.86 3.73
C ALA A 111 -4.64 8.37 3.56
N GLU A 112 -5.88 8.89 3.65
CA GLU A 112 -6.07 10.35 3.63
C GLU A 112 -5.49 11.02 4.88
N ALA A 113 -5.66 10.38 6.03
CA ALA A 113 -5.14 10.84 7.31
C ALA A 113 -4.16 9.82 7.91
N THR A 114 -3.00 10.30 8.34
CA THR A 114 -1.99 9.47 9.02
C THR A 114 -1.65 10.10 10.37
N PRO A 115 -2.28 9.67 11.47
CA PRO A 115 -2.05 10.22 12.80
C PRO A 115 -0.66 9.89 13.36
N ASP A 116 -0.07 10.80 14.13
CA ASP A 116 1.22 10.56 14.80
C ASP A 116 1.23 9.33 15.73
N SER A 117 0.08 9.01 16.33
CA SER A 117 -0.07 7.83 17.18
C SER A 117 0.12 6.53 16.40
N PHE A 118 -0.36 6.48 15.16
CA PHE A 118 -0.12 5.36 14.25
C PHE A 118 1.37 5.27 13.89
N LEU A 119 2.00 6.38 13.50
CA LEU A 119 3.43 6.40 13.16
C LEU A 119 4.32 5.98 14.34
N ARG A 120 4.00 6.42 15.56
CA ARG A 120 4.72 6.01 16.78
C ARG A 120 4.64 4.50 17.00
N LYS A 121 3.46 3.89 16.78
CA LYS A 121 3.28 2.44 16.88
C LYS A 121 3.98 1.72 15.74
N LEU A 122 3.87 2.21 14.51
CA LEU A 122 4.54 1.64 13.34
C LEU A 122 6.05 1.50 13.56
N LYS A 123 6.69 2.53 14.15
CA LYS A 123 8.11 2.51 14.52
C LYS A 123 8.50 1.43 15.53
N GLN A 124 7.55 0.88 16.29
CA GLN A 124 7.80 -0.24 17.21
C GLN A 124 7.79 -1.59 16.48
N PHE A 125 7.26 -1.66 15.26
CA PHE A 125 7.26 -2.89 14.46
C PHE A 125 8.53 -2.97 13.60
N SER A 126 9.09 -4.17 13.50
CA SER A 126 10.32 -4.43 12.75
C SER A 126 10.05 -4.75 11.27
N PHE A 127 9.28 -3.92 10.58
CA PHE A 127 9.19 -4.02 9.12
C PHE A 127 10.53 -3.58 8.51
N PRO A 128 11.20 -4.42 7.71
CA PRO A 128 12.48 -4.05 7.12
C PRO A 128 12.37 -2.91 6.10
N GLU A 129 11.25 -2.85 5.38
CA GLU A 129 10.95 -1.84 4.36
C GLU A 129 9.46 -1.48 4.47
N VAL A 130 9.17 -0.30 5.03
CA VAL A 130 7.80 0.22 5.19
C VAL A 130 7.71 1.69 4.84
N ASP A 131 6.69 2.04 4.06
CA ASP A 131 6.37 3.41 3.66
C ASP A 131 4.96 3.79 4.12
N CYS A 132 4.75 5.09 4.38
CA CYS A 132 3.43 5.66 4.63
C CYS A 132 3.22 6.83 3.67
N LEU A 133 2.11 6.78 2.94
CA LEU A 133 1.73 7.82 1.99
C LEU A 133 0.38 8.40 2.40
N ARG A 134 0.30 9.73 2.42
CA ARG A 134 -0.98 10.42 2.35
C ARG A 134 -1.42 10.55 0.91
N PHE A 135 -2.72 10.40 0.67
CA PHE A 135 -3.30 10.74 -0.63
C PHE A 135 -4.36 11.82 -0.49
N LEU A 136 -4.46 12.66 -1.52
CA LEU A 136 -5.52 13.65 -1.67
C LEU A 136 -6.14 13.52 -3.06
N ASN A 137 -7.45 13.28 -3.10
CA ASN A 137 -8.23 13.40 -4.33
C ASN A 137 -8.63 14.87 -4.54
N LEU A 138 -8.24 15.44 -5.67
CA LEU A 138 -8.35 16.86 -5.97
C LEU A 138 -8.96 17.09 -7.36
N GLU A 139 -9.55 18.26 -7.54
CA GLU A 139 -9.81 18.85 -8.84
C GLU A 139 -8.93 20.09 -8.99
N VAL A 140 -8.10 20.10 -10.05
CA VAL A 140 -7.20 21.19 -10.41
C VAL A 140 -7.64 21.78 -11.73
N ASN A 141 -8.09 23.04 -11.73
CA ASN A 141 -8.62 23.71 -12.92
C ASN A 141 -9.68 22.87 -13.69
N GLY A 142 -10.56 22.18 -12.96
CA GLY A 142 -11.62 21.33 -13.54
C GLY A 142 -11.17 19.93 -13.96
N THR A 143 -9.93 19.54 -13.72
CA THR A 143 -9.39 18.20 -14.01
C THR A 143 -9.16 17.43 -12.72
N ALA A 144 -9.66 16.20 -12.62
CA ALA A 144 -9.41 15.33 -11.47
C ALA A 144 -7.92 14.93 -11.41
N ALA A 145 -7.35 14.94 -10.22
CA ALA A 145 -5.96 14.57 -9.96
C ALA A 145 -5.83 13.95 -8.56
N VAL A 146 -4.94 12.98 -8.43
CA VAL A 146 -4.58 12.39 -7.13
C VAL A 146 -3.16 12.81 -6.79
N PHE A 147 -2.98 13.35 -5.60
CA PHE A 147 -1.68 13.74 -5.06
C PHE A 147 -1.25 12.77 -3.95
N PHE A 148 0.03 12.37 -3.96
CA PHE A 148 0.64 11.50 -2.96
C PHE A 148 1.78 12.21 -2.25
N GLU A 149 1.87 12.01 -0.94
CA GLU A 149 2.91 12.60 -0.09
C GLU A 149 3.43 11.56 0.89
N THR A 150 4.75 11.40 0.97
CA THR A 150 5.39 10.57 1.99
C THR A 150 5.32 11.23 3.36
N VAL A 151 5.02 10.44 4.39
CA VAL A 151 4.86 10.87 5.80
C VAL A 151 6.14 10.68 6.61
#